data_AF-A0A9E1SRY0-F1
#
_entry.id   AF-A0A9E1SRY0-F1
#
_cell.length_a   1.000
_cell.length_b   1.000
_cell.length_c   1.000
_cell.angle_alpha   90.00
_cell.angle_beta   90.00
_cell.angle_gamma   90.00
#
_symmetry.space_group_name_H-M   'P 1'
#
loop_
_entity.id
_entity.type
_entity.pdbx_description
1 polymer ?
#
loop_
_entity_poly.entity_id
_entity_poly.type
_entity_poly.pdbx_seq_one_letter_code
_entity_poly.pdbx_strand_id
1 'polypeptide(L)'
;MAWLPVRLGIGERLDLPPVDNRPSPCESCQNQSCMQTCPVAAFGEGGYDVPVCAQHLATPEGRYCMELGCRARRACPVGAAARYEPEQAAFHMQTFFKAHGGKTGS
;
A
#
# COMPACT_ATOMS: atom_id res chain seq x y z
N MET A 1 13.87 -11.07 -36.02
CA MET A 1 12.89 -11.75 -35.15
C MET A 1 12.26 -10.69 -34.25
N ALA A 2 11.11 -10.17 -34.66
CA ALA A 2 10.41 -9.10 -33.94
C ALA A 2 9.66 -9.70 -32.75
N TRP A 3 10.04 -9.30 -31.54
CA TRP A 3 9.28 -9.57 -30.32
C TRP A 3 8.08 -8.63 -30.32
N LEU A 4 6.91 -9.12 -30.71
CA LEU A 4 5.65 -8.42 -30.47
C LEU A 4 5.29 -8.59 -28.98
N PRO A 5 5.17 -7.50 -28.19
CA PRO A 5 4.68 -7.64 -26.83
C PRO A 5 3.19 -8.00 -26.88
N VAL A 6 2.85 -9.21 -26.44
CA VAL A 6 1.46 -9.57 -26.19
C VAL A 6 0.92 -8.63 -25.11
N ARG A 7 0.00 -7.75 -25.50
CA ARG A 7 -0.81 -6.98 -24.57
C ARG A 7 -2.11 -7.74 -24.36
N LEU A 8 -2.34 -8.21 -23.14
CA LEU A 8 -3.63 -8.77 -22.76
C LEU A 8 -4.63 -7.60 -22.68
N GLY A 9 -5.58 -7.58 -23.61
CA GLY A 9 -6.78 -6.78 -23.55
C GLY A 9 -7.99 -7.69 -23.41
N ILE A 10 -8.94 -7.34 -22.53
CA ILE A 10 -10.25 -7.99 -22.57
C ILE A 10 -10.90 -7.57 -23.89
N GLY A 11 -11.19 -8.54 -24.76
CA GLY A 11 -11.70 -8.31 -26.12
C GLY A 11 -13.13 -7.78 -26.16
N GLU A 12 -13.78 -7.66 -25.00
CA GLU A 12 -15.15 -7.22 -24.84
C GLU A 12 -15.22 -6.05 -23.87
N ARG A 13 -16.14 -5.12 -24.12
CA ARG A 13 -16.38 -4.00 -23.21
C ARG A 13 -17.21 -4.52 -22.04
N LEU A 14 -16.62 -4.54 -20.85
CA LEU A 14 -17.37 -4.86 -19.63
C LEU A 14 -18.37 -3.74 -19.34
N ASP A 15 -19.66 -4.08 -19.25
CA ASP A 15 -20.67 -3.17 -18.71
C ASP A 15 -20.50 -3.09 -17.19
N LEU A 16 -19.80 -2.03 -16.77
CA LEU A 16 -19.58 -1.75 -15.35
C LEU A 16 -20.85 -1.16 -14.73
N PRO A 17 -21.11 -1.44 -13.44
CA PRO A 17 -22.16 -0.74 -12.72
C PRO A 17 -21.90 0.78 -12.73
N PRO A 18 -22.95 1.61 -12.58
CA PRO A 18 -22.77 3.05 -12.47
C PRO A 18 -21.82 3.39 -11.31
N VAL A 19 -21.09 4.49 -11.45
CA VAL A 19 -20.14 4.95 -10.44
C VAL A 19 -20.84 5.15 -9.10
N ASP A 20 -20.26 4.57 -8.07
CA ASP A 20 -20.66 4.81 -6.70
C ASP A 20 -20.14 6.18 -6.24
N ASN A 21 -21.06 7.12 -6.03
CA ASN A 21 -20.76 8.50 -5.61
C ASN A 21 -20.86 8.69 -4.09
N ARG A 22 -20.89 7.62 -3.29
CA ARG A 22 -20.85 7.75 -1.83
C ARG A 22 -19.54 8.44 -1.40
N PRO A 23 -19.59 9.37 -0.43
CA PRO A 23 -18.40 10.06 0.06
C PRO A 23 -17.43 9.07 0.68
N SER A 24 -16.14 9.40 0.65
CA SER A 24 -15.13 8.55 1.25
C SER A 24 -15.34 8.50 2.77
N PRO A 25 -15.27 7.32 3.42
CA PRO A 25 -15.36 7.24 4.88
C PRO A 25 -14.20 7.98 5.57
N CYS A 26 -13.14 8.33 4.85
CA CYS A 26 -12.05 9.16 5.36
C CYS A 26 -12.50 10.60 5.68
N GLU A 27 -13.48 11.15 4.96
CA GLU A 27 -13.94 12.54 5.14
C GLU A 27 -14.58 12.78 6.52
N SER A 28 -15.23 11.75 7.08
CA SER A 28 -15.84 11.81 8.41
C SER A 28 -15.03 11.08 9.49
N CYS A 29 -13.84 10.57 9.17
CA CYS A 29 -13.01 9.83 10.12
C CYS A 29 -12.31 10.81 11.05
N GLN A 30 -12.79 10.95 12.29
CA GLN A 30 -12.22 11.90 13.26
C GLN A 30 -10.79 11.52 13.70
N ASN A 31 -10.49 10.23 13.82
CA ASN A 31 -9.22 9.79 14.39
C ASN A 31 -8.06 9.87 13.39
N GLN A 32 -8.32 9.65 12.10
CA GLN A 32 -7.33 9.51 11.00
C GLN A 32 -6.01 8.85 11.43
N SER A 33 -6.07 7.85 12.32
CA SER A 33 -4.90 7.27 12.99
C SER A 33 -3.93 6.63 11.99
N CYS A 34 -4.45 6.23 10.82
CA CYS A 34 -3.68 5.76 9.68
C CYS A 34 -2.62 6.76 9.19
N MET A 35 -2.84 8.07 9.34
CA MET A 35 -1.88 9.09 8.91
C MET A 35 -0.69 9.25 9.87
N GLN A 36 -0.87 8.90 11.15
CA GLN A 36 0.11 9.20 12.20
C GLN A 36 0.83 7.96 12.76
N THR A 37 0.33 6.76 12.49
CA THR A 37 0.90 5.52 13.04
C THR A 37 2.20 5.06 12.33
N CYS A 38 2.54 5.65 11.18
CA CYS A 38 3.76 5.32 10.47
C CYS A 38 4.97 5.82 11.27
N PRO A 39 5.89 4.94 11.73
CA PRO A 39 6.97 5.33 12.64
C PRO A 39 8.00 6.26 12.01
N VAL A 40 8.03 6.35 10.68
CA VAL A 40 8.93 7.22 9.91
C VAL A 40 8.19 8.33 9.16
N ALA A 41 6.93 8.58 9.54
CA ALA A 41 6.10 9.65 8.97
C ALA A 41 6.09 9.67 7.42
N ALA A 42 6.03 8.50 6.79
CA ALA A 42 6.12 8.38 5.33
C ALA A 42 4.90 8.94 4.59
N PHE A 43 3.86 9.40 5.28
CA PHE A 43 2.66 10.00 4.67
C PHE A 43 2.61 11.48 5.03
N GLY A 44 2.60 12.34 4.02
CA GLY A 44 2.46 13.79 4.17
C GLY A 44 1.73 14.41 2.99
N GLU A 45 1.78 15.73 2.87
CA GLU A 45 1.11 16.48 1.79
C GLU A 45 1.62 16.10 0.39
N GLY A 46 2.89 15.70 0.29
CA GLY A 46 3.51 15.20 -0.95
C GLY A 46 3.17 13.74 -1.30
N GLY A 47 2.34 13.08 -0.49
CA GLY A 47 1.95 11.68 -0.68
C GLY A 47 2.81 10.71 0.15
N TYR A 48 3.03 9.52 -0.40
CA TYR A 48 3.73 8.43 0.27
C TYR A 48 5.22 8.42 -0.10
N ASP A 49 6.08 8.74 0.86
CA ASP A 49 7.54 8.68 0.75
C ASP A 49 8.02 7.21 0.77
N VAL A 50 8.06 6.64 -0.43
CA VAL A 50 8.51 5.28 -0.68
C VAL A 50 9.97 5.07 -0.25
N PRO A 51 10.93 5.95 -0.59
CA PRO A 51 12.32 5.81 -0.12
C PRO A 51 12.46 5.72 1.39
N VAL A 52 11.83 6.62 2.16
CA VAL A 52 11.92 6.62 3.63
C VAL A 52 11.30 5.35 4.21
N CYS A 53 10.16 4.90 3.66
CA CYS A 53 9.56 3.65 4.10
C CYS A 53 10.45 2.45 3.79
N ALA A 54 11.03 2.36 2.59
CA ALA A 54 11.90 1.25 2.20
C ALA A 54 13.15 1.18 3.07
N GLN A 55 13.75 2.32 3.43
CA GLN A 55 14.88 2.37 4.37
C GLN A 55 14.49 1.84 5.76
N HIS A 56 13.31 2.21 6.28
CA HIS A 56 12.80 1.69 7.54
C HIS A 56 12.60 0.16 7.52
N LEU A 57 12.12 -0.40 6.41
CA LEU A 57 11.91 -1.84 6.28
C LEU A 57 13.21 -2.65 6.34
N ALA A 58 14.35 -2.03 6.04
CA ALA A 58 15.67 -2.67 6.15
C ALA A 58 16.21 -2.71 7.59
N THR A 59 15.57 -2.02 8.55
CA THR A 59 16.01 -2.00 9.96
C THR A 59 15.32 -3.09 10.78
N PRO A 60 15.87 -3.45 11.96
CA PRO A 60 15.20 -4.38 12.89
C PRO A 60 13.78 -3.94 13.28
N GLU A 61 13.55 -2.63 13.45
CA GLU A 61 12.24 -2.04 13.79
C GLU A 61 11.24 -2.20 12.64
N GLY A 62 11.73 -2.25 11.40
CA GLY A 62 10.96 -2.53 10.20
C GLY A 62 10.35 -3.94 10.15
N ARG A 63 10.88 -4.90 10.93
CA ARG A 63 10.39 -6.30 10.95
C ARG A 63 8.89 -6.39 11.22
N TYR A 64 8.37 -5.55 12.12
CA TYR A 64 6.94 -5.51 12.41
C TYR A 64 6.10 -5.17 11.17
N CYS A 65 6.56 -4.20 10.38
CA CYS A 65 5.90 -3.82 9.13
C CYS A 65 6.07 -4.93 8.08
N MET A 66 7.23 -5.60 8.04
CA MET A 66 7.50 -6.71 7.12
C MET A 66 6.63 -7.94 7.39
N GLU A 67 6.35 -8.27 8.64
CA GLU A 67 5.58 -9.46 9.02
C GLU A 67 4.07 -9.22 9.00
N LEU A 68 3.63 -8.06 9.47
CA LEU A 68 2.22 -7.79 9.67
C LEU A 68 1.64 -6.80 8.66
N GLY A 69 2.45 -6.23 7.77
CA GLY A 69 2.00 -5.23 6.80
C GLY A 69 2.10 -3.79 7.28
N CYS A 70 1.78 -2.87 6.38
CA CYS A 70 1.79 -1.43 6.61
C CYS A 70 0.92 -1.04 7.82
N ARG A 71 1.53 -0.41 8.83
CA ARG A 71 0.84 0.07 10.04
C ARG A 71 -0.31 1.03 9.73
N ALA A 72 -0.14 1.93 8.75
CA ALA A 72 -1.19 2.86 8.32
C ALA A 72 -2.46 2.13 7.87
N ARG A 73 -2.32 1.09 7.04
CA ARG A 73 -3.46 0.26 6.60
C ARG A 73 -4.12 -0.45 7.77
N ARG A 74 -3.35 -0.95 8.72
CA ARG A 74 -3.85 -1.64 9.91
C ARG A 74 -4.49 -0.72 10.94
N ALA A 75 -4.13 0.55 10.98
CA ALA A 75 -4.76 1.51 11.90
C ALA A 75 -6.13 2.00 11.43
N CYS A 76 -6.50 1.79 10.16
CA CYS A 76 -7.83 2.17 9.66
C CYS A 76 -8.93 1.41 10.43
N PRO A 77 -9.87 2.13 11.10
CA PRO A 77 -10.96 1.48 11.83
C PRO A 77 -12.01 0.91 10.87
N VAL A 78 -12.28 1.59 9.76
CA VAL A 78 -13.28 1.17 8.75
C VAL A 78 -12.83 -0.07 8.00
N GLY A 79 -11.52 -0.18 7.72
CA GLY A 79 -10.93 -1.32 7.01
C GLY A 79 -10.64 -2.53 7.89
N ALA A 80 -11.05 -2.54 9.17
CA ALA A 80 -10.67 -3.59 10.12
C ALA A 80 -11.07 -5.00 9.68
N ALA A 81 -12.28 -5.16 9.14
CA ALA A 81 -12.79 -6.43 8.64
C ALA A 81 -12.16 -6.88 7.31
N ALA A 82 -11.50 -5.97 6.59
CA ALA A 82 -10.86 -6.23 5.29
C ALA A 82 -9.32 -6.30 5.40
N ARG A 83 -8.78 -6.43 6.61
CA ARG A 83 -7.33 -6.58 6.81
C ARG A 83 -6.87 -7.90 6.21
N TYR A 84 -5.73 -7.87 5.56
CA TYR A 84 -5.09 -9.09 5.07
C TYR A 84 -4.69 -9.98 6.26
N GLU A 85 -4.79 -11.29 6.05
CA GLU A 85 -4.12 -12.26 6.91
C GLU A 85 -2.60 -12.03 6.89
N PRO A 86 -1.89 -12.35 7.99
CA PRO A 86 -0.46 -12.06 8.14
C PRO A 86 0.39 -12.55 6.98
N GLU A 87 0.12 -13.73 6.43
CA GLU A 87 0.87 -14.33 5.33
C GLU A 87 0.75 -13.49 4.05
N GLN A 88 -0.45 -13.04 3.73
CA GLN A 88 -0.69 -12.16 2.59
C GLN A 88 -0.05 -10.78 2.82
N ALA A 89 -0.15 -10.24 4.03
CA ALA A 89 0.48 -8.98 4.38
C ALA A 89 2.01 -9.05 4.21
N ALA A 90 2.64 -10.11 4.74
CA ALA A 90 4.08 -10.34 4.63
C ALA A 90 4.52 -10.49 3.17
N PHE A 91 3.77 -11.24 2.36
CA PHE A 91 4.05 -11.37 0.93
C PHE A 91 4.08 -10.02 0.20
N HIS A 92 3.08 -9.16 0.45
CA HIS A 92 3.01 -7.83 -0.16
C HIS A 92 4.18 -6.96 0.26
N MET A 93 4.57 -7.00 1.54
CA MET A 93 5.68 -6.21 2.06
C MET A 93 7.04 -6.67 1.51
N GLN A 94 7.26 -7.99 1.39
CA GLN A 94 8.45 -8.53 0.74
C GLN A 94 8.54 -8.11 -0.72
N THR A 95 7.43 -8.13 -1.45
CA THR A 95 7.38 -7.71 -2.85
C THR A 95 7.64 -6.21 -3.00
N PHE A 96 7.02 -5.39 -2.16
CA PHE A 96 7.30 -3.95 -2.07
C PHE A 96 8.77 -3.69 -1.78
N PHE A 97 9.33 -4.35 -0.77
CA PHE A 97 10.74 -4.17 -0.39
C PHE A 97 11.69 -4.62 -1.51
N LYS A 98 11.39 -5.70 -2.24
CA LYS A 98 12.18 -6.09 -3.42
C LYS A 98 12.16 -5.02 -4.52
N ALA A 99 11.02 -4.35 -4.72
CA ALA A 99 10.87 -3.32 -5.75
C ALA A 99 11.52 -1.97 -5.38
N HIS A 100 11.68 -1.68 -4.09
CA HIS A 100 12.05 -0.34 -3.59
C HIS A 100 13.26 -0.29 -2.63
N GLY A 101 13.58 -1.39 -1.94
CA GLY A 101 14.62 -1.47 -0.91
C GLY A 101 16.06 -1.32 -1.40
N GLY A 102 16.31 -1.51 -2.71
CA GLY A 102 17.61 -1.30 -3.35
C GLY A 102 17.76 0.02 -4.09
N LYS A 103 16.74 0.90 -4.10
CA LYS A 103 16.72 2.15 -4.87
C LYS A 103 17.11 3.38 -4.02
N THR A 104 18.06 3.21 -3.11
CA THR A 104 18.66 4.35 -2.41
C THR A 104 19.66 5.03 -3.35
N GLY A 105 19.20 6.04 -4.09
CA GLY A 105 20.07 6.91 -4.88
C GLY A 105 19.41 7.44 -6.15
N SER A 106 18.81 8.62 -6.04
CA SER A 106 18.82 9.63 -7.11
C SER A 106 18.90 11.01 -6.48
#